data_AF-A0A0R1SHA8-F1
#
_entry.id   AF-A0A0R1SHA8-F1
#
_cell.length_a   1.000
_cell.length_b   1.000
_cell.length_c   1.000
_cell.angle_alpha   90.00
_cell.angle_beta   90.00
_cell.angle_gamma   90.00
#
_symmetry.space_group_name_H-M   'P 1'
#
loop_
_entity.id
_entity.type
_entity.pdbx_description
1 polymer ?
#
loop_
_entity_poly.entity_id
_entity_poly.type
_entity_poly.pdbx_seq_one_letter_code
_entity_poly.pdbx_strand_id
1 'polypeptide(L)' 'MINWAQELPAIKPKYLAIIQLIKSLIQNNQLLPGQRLPAERSLARWFNVDRSTVSRAFDELSAGSTL' A
#
# COMPACT_ATOMS: atom_id res chain seq x y z
N MET A 1 -13.68 8.39 -2.27
CA MET A 1 -12.62 7.88 -3.17
C MET A 1 -11.31 8.00 -2.40
N ILE A 2 -10.52 6.94 -2.25
CA ILE A 2 -9.29 6.97 -1.45
C ILE A 2 -8.25 7.87 -2.13
N ASN A 3 -7.72 8.87 -1.43
CA ASN A 3 -6.68 9.74 -1.95
C ASN A 3 -5.29 9.19 -1.63
N TRP A 4 -4.87 8.19 -2.40
CA TRP A 4 -3.61 7.46 -2.17
C TRP A 4 -2.40 8.36 -1.95
N ALA A 5 -2.21 9.41 -2.77
CA ALA A 5 -1.02 10.25 -2.69
C ALA A 5 -0.88 11.03 -1.37
N GLN A 6 -1.99 11.37 -0.70
CA GLN A 6 -1.98 12.17 0.53
C GLN A 6 -1.92 11.34 1.82
N GLU A 7 -2.22 10.05 1.74
CA GLU A 7 -2.33 9.18 2.91
C GLU A 7 -1.01 8.44 3.22
N LEU A 8 0.03 8.57 2.38
CA LEU A 8 1.27 7.82 2.58
C LEU A 8 2.05 8.38 3.79
N PRO A 9 2.27 7.57 4.84
CA PRO A 9 2.99 8.05 6.01
C PRO A 9 4.45 8.38 5.67
N ALA A 10 4.98 9.41 6.31
CA ALA A 10 6.35 9.91 6.09
C ALA A 10 7.42 9.04 6.78
N ILE A 11 7.27 7.71 6.75
CA ILE A 11 8.21 6.75 7.33
C ILE A 11 9.11 6.14 6.25
N LYS A 12 10.30 5.69 6.68
CA LYS A 12 11.23 4.93 5.83
C LYS A 12 11.42 3.53 6.42
N PRO A 13 11.64 2.51 5.56
CA PRO A 13 11.61 2.57 4.10
C PRO A 13 10.19 2.73 3.50
N LYS A 14 10.10 3.25 2.27
CA LYS A 14 8.83 3.59 1.59
C LYS A 14 7.89 2.38 1.42
N TYR A 15 8.43 1.17 1.26
CA TYR A 15 7.59 -0.03 1.17
C TYR A 15 6.82 -0.29 2.47
N LEU A 16 7.43 -0.06 3.65
CA LEU A 16 6.72 -0.16 4.94
C LEU A 16 5.63 0.90 5.07
N ALA A 17 5.87 2.12 4.56
CA ALA A 17 4.84 3.16 4.52
C ALA A 17 3.60 2.72 3.75
N ILE A 18 3.80 2.06 2.60
CA ILE A 18 2.70 1.53 1.77
C ILE A 18 1.95 0.41 2.52
N ILE A 19 2.67 -0.51 3.15
CA ILE A 19 2.08 -1.59 3.96
C ILE A 19 1.22 -1.02 5.09
N GLN A 20 1.76 -0.06 5.85
CA GLN A 20 1.05 0.57 6.95
C GLN A 20 -0.19 1.31 6.48
N LEU A 21 -0.08 2.08 5.39
CA LEU A 21 -1.22 2.74 4.78
C LEU A 21 -2.33 1.74 4.45
N ILE A 22 -2.01 0.66 3.72
CA ILE A 22 -3.01 -0.34 3.32
C ILE A 22 -3.66 -0.99 4.55
N LYS A 23 -2.87 -1.34 5.57
CA LYS A 23 -3.40 -1.88 6.84
C LYS A 23 -4.34 -0.88 7.53
N SER A 24 -3.98 0.39 7.59
CA SER A 24 -4.83 1.43 8.18
C SER A 24 -6.12 1.66 7.39
N LEU A 25 -6.07 1.63 6.06
CA LEU A 25 -7.27 1.71 5.21
C LEU A 25 -8.23 0.54 5.47
N ILE A 26 -7.69 -0.66 5.67
CA ILE A 26 -8.50 -1.84 6.02
C ILE A 26 -9.11 -1.70 7.42
N GLN A 27 -8.31 -1.29 8.40
CA GLN A 27 -8.78 -1.07 9.78
C GLN A 27 -9.85 0.02 9.89
N ASN A 28 -9.77 1.05 9.04
CA ASN A 28 -10.72 2.15 8.99
C ASN A 28 -11.96 1.84 8.11
N ASN A 29 -12.13 0.59 7.65
CA ASN A 29 -13.17 0.18 6.70
C ASN A 29 -13.20 1.01 5.39
N GLN A 30 -12.11 1.69 5.04
CA GLN A 30 -11.98 2.43 3.79
C GLN A 30 -11.61 1.51 2.63
N LEU A 31 -10.89 0.42 2.92
CA LEU A 31 -10.57 -0.64 1.98
C LEU A 31 -11.12 -1.97 2.49
N LEU A 32 -12.03 -2.58 1.74
CA LEU A 32 -12.63 -3.85 2.14
C LEU A 32 -11.65 -5.01 1.86
N PRO A 33 -11.56 -6.02 2.75
CA PRO A 33 -10.86 -7.26 2.43
C PRO A 33 -11.38 -7.86 1.12
N GLY A 34 -10.48 -8.12 0.16
CA GLY A 34 -10.84 -8.60 -1.18
C GLY A 34 -11.18 -7.50 -2.20
N GLN A 35 -11.24 -6.22 -1.80
CA GLN A 35 -11.31 -5.12 -2.75
C GLN A 35 -10.01 -5.02 -3.54
N ARG A 36 -10.13 -4.85 -4.86
CA ARG A 36 -8.96 -4.72 -5.72
C ARG A 36 -8.22 -3.42 -5.44
N LEU A 37 -6.91 -3.55 -5.20
CA LEU A 37 -6.00 -2.43 -5.16
C LEU A 37 -5.82 -1.83 -6.57
N PRO A 38 -5.49 -0.54 -6.67
CA PRO A 38 -5.03 0.04 -7.92
C PRO A 38 -3.77 -0.67 -8.43
N ALA A 39 -3.53 -0.59 -9.74
CA ALA A 39 -2.34 -1.19 -10.34
C ALA A 39 -1.04 -0.64 -9.71
N GLU A 40 -0.03 -1.50 -9.54
CA GLU A 40 1.28 -1.13 -8.97
C GLU A 40 1.89 0.12 -9.60
N ARG A 41 1.80 0.24 -10.94
CA ARG A 41 2.32 1.39 -11.68
C ARG A 41 1.60 2.69 -11.34
N SER A 42 0.29 2.62 -11.09
CA SER A 42 -0.50 3.80 -10.68
C SER A 42 -0.11 4.24 -9.27
N LEU A 43 0.00 3.29 -8.35
CA LEU A 43 0.45 3.55 -6.99
C LEU A 43 1.88 4.11 -6.97
N ALA A 44 2.79 3.53 -7.75
CA ALA A 44 4.16 4.02 -7.89
C ALA A 44 4.20 5.48 -8.35
N ARG A 45 3.38 5.84 -9.34
CA ARG A 45 3.23 7.23 -9.81
C ARG A 45 2.67 8.15 -8.72
N TRP A 46 1.61 7.74 -8.02
CA TRP A 46 0.97 8.56 -6.98
C TRP A 46 1.84 8.76 -5.76
N PHE A 47 2.60 7.74 -5.36
CA PHE A 47 3.52 7.80 -4.23
C PHE A 47 4.89 8.38 -4.59
N ASN A 48 5.15 8.60 -5.89
CA ASN A 48 6.45 9.00 -6.43
C ASN A 48 7.58 8.07 -5.96
N VAL A 49 7.40 6.76 -6.17
CA VAL A 49 8.38 5.70 -5.83
C VAL A 49 8.57 4.75 -7.01
N ASP A 50 9.66 3.97 -6.98
CA ASP A 50 9.86 2.89 -7.93
C ASP A 50 8.78 1.80 -7.83
N ARG A 51 8.42 1.22 -8.98
CA ARG A 51 7.48 0.08 -9.03
C ARG A 51 7.92 -1.08 -8.14
N SER A 52 9.22 -1.34 -8.06
CA SER A 52 9.79 -2.38 -7.19
C SER A 52 9.48 -2.16 -5.70
N THR A 53 9.34 -0.90 -5.27
CA THR A 53 8.95 -0.55 -3.89
C THR A 53 7.50 -0.95 -3.62
N VAL A 54 6.61 -0.75 -4.59
CA VAL A 54 5.20 -1.14 -4.49
C VAL A 54 5.05 -2.67 -4.55
N SER A 55 5.76 -3.32 -5.49
CA SER A 55 5.79 -4.79 -5.60
C SER A 55 6.23 -5.42 -4.28
N ARG A 56 7.35 -4.94 -3.70
CA ARG A 56 7.84 -5.43 -2.41
C ARG A 56 6.80 -5.26 -1.30
N ALA A 57 6.12 -4.11 -1.24
CA ALA A 57 5.07 -3.89 -0.25
C ALA A 57 3.92 -4.90 -0.39
N PHE A 58 3.55 -5.25 -1.63
CA PHE A 58 2.51 -6.25 -1.91
C PHE A 58 2.97 -7.67 -1.59
N ASP A 59 4.19 -8.02 -1.95
CA ASP A 59 4.79 -9.31 -1.63
C ASP A 59 4.78 -9.52 -0.10
N GLU A 60 5.25 -8.54 0.67
CA GLU A 60 5.24 -8.55 2.15
C GLU A 60 3.82 -8.64 2.74
N LEU A 61 2.85 -7.92 2.17
CA LEU A 61 1.44 -8.01 2.58
C LEU A 61 0.85 -9.41 2.33
N SER A 62 1.19 -10.02 1.20
CA SER A 62 0.73 -11.36 0.85
C SER A 62 1.40 -12.46 1.67
N ALA A 63 2.70 -12.29 1.99
CA ALA A 63 3.47 -13.22 2.81
C ALA A 63 3.04 -13.22 4.28
N GLY A 64 2.53 -12.09 4.78
CA GLY A 64 2.04 -11.93 6.15
C GLY A 64 0.76 -12.71 6.48
N SER A 65 0.21 -13.51 5.57
CA SER A 65 -0.94 -14.39 5.82
C SER A 65 -0.54 -15.78 6.34
N THR A 66 0.73 -16.03 6.66
CA THR A 66 1.24 -17.38 7.01
C THR A 66 2.21 -17.43 8.21
N LEU A 67 2.08 -16.55 9.20
CA LEU A 67 2.72 -16.79 10.53
C LEU A 67 1.71 -16.60 11.65
#